data_AF-E3S6P1-F1
#
_entry.id   AF-E3S6P1-F1
#
_cell.length_a   1.000
_cell.length_b   1.000
_cell.length_c   1.000
_cell.angle_alpha   90.00
_cell.angle_beta   90.00
_cell.angle_gamma   90.00
#
_symmetry.space_group_name_H-M   'P 1'
#
loop_
_entity.id
_entity.type
_entity.pdbx_description
1 polymer ?
#
loop_
_entity_poly.entity_id
_entity_poly.type
_entity_poly.pdbx_seq_one_letter_code
_entity_poly.pdbx_strand_id
1 'polypeptide(L)'
;MANMTLPDNDQWNSKPAWKLPGWCEPVMVASILFFAMFITRKRDFKIFGSSSQREGYLDHAPRESTDRLIQSDSDSEYDEIYATKNPNVPKVRSLCCCKVTTPSTWRFRNNVHSRILQRFPFLIEMFYWIINYAFYRMTSIASARLFAGRGIWDVAQEHGIAVLEAEQNGLLSFLFPLREIHVQQWFMHGHQDALTVLNKCYALIHIPGTVGFICWYYYVAPSFDTFAIARRTLTLTNFCAFMTFVVYPCMPPRLLPSEYGFLDTVRHDDAQSVWMSGKFVNQLAAMPSMHFGYSFCIGMTMIYHSGLFRRTLEQGEVRKNAFWKIFYLILGVGYPSFILTVIVATANHYFMDALVATCFVFLSFMCNKVFYVFIPLEDLLLYVIRAEKPVPTTSERFHEKGGRL
;
A
#
# COMPACT_ATOMS: atom_id res chain seq x y z
N MET A 1 29.50 -28.43 -34.19
CA MET A 1 29.33 -27.01 -34.56
C MET A 1 29.70 -26.19 -33.34
N ALA A 2 30.49 -25.13 -33.52
CA ALA A 2 31.29 -24.48 -32.49
C ALA A 2 30.48 -23.95 -31.29
N ASN A 3 31.01 -24.16 -30.09
CA ASN A 3 30.69 -23.40 -28.88
C ASN A 3 31.01 -21.92 -29.14
N MET A 4 29.99 -21.12 -29.45
CA MET A 4 30.09 -19.66 -29.29
C MET A 4 29.92 -19.36 -27.80
N THR A 5 31.05 -19.32 -27.09
CA THR A 5 31.15 -18.56 -25.86
C THR A 5 30.83 -17.11 -26.20
N LEU A 6 29.69 -16.63 -25.69
CA LEU A 6 29.33 -15.21 -25.70
C LEU A 6 30.51 -14.40 -25.12
N PRO A 7 30.86 -13.25 -25.71
CA PRO A 7 31.92 -12.40 -25.18
C PRO A 7 31.56 -11.96 -23.76
N ASP A 8 32.54 -12.03 -22.85
CA ASP A 8 32.41 -11.62 -21.45
C ASP A 8 31.74 -10.25 -21.33
N ASN A 9 30.65 -10.19 -20.56
CA ASN A 9 29.89 -8.98 -20.20
C ASN A 9 30.68 -8.05 -19.26
N ASP A 10 32.01 -7.98 -19.38
CA ASP A 10 32.88 -7.21 -18.48
C ASP A 10 32.82 -5.69 -18.70
N GLN A 11 32.19 -5.24 -19.78
CA GLN A 11 32.16 -3.83 -20.18
C GLN A 11 31.12 -2.99 -19.40
N TRP A 12 30.20 -3.64 -18.69
CA TRP A 12 29.06 -3.00 -18.01
C TRP A 12 29.05 -3.24 -16.49
N ASN A 13 30.24 -3.41 -15.90
CA ASN A 13 30.41 -3.65 -14.47
C ASN A 13 30.32 -2.33 -13.69
N SER A 14 29.14 -2.05 -13.11
CA SER A 14 29.06 -1.14 -11.97
C SER A 14 29.78 -1.80 -10.77
N LYS A 15 30.45 -1.03 -9.91
CA LYS A 15 31.15 -1.61 -8.74
C LYS A 15 30.10 -2.31 -7.86
N PRO A 16 30.32 -3.58 -7.43
CA PRO A 16 29.37 -4.27 -6.57
C PRO A 16 29.14 -3.44 -5.32
N ALA A 17 27.95 -2.88 -5.21
CA ALA A 17 27.61 -2.04 -4.08
C ALA A 17 27.49 -2.89 -2.82
N TRP A 18 27.74 -2.30 -1.65
CA TRP A 18 27.66 -3.03 -0.38
C TRP A 18 26.33 -3.80 -0.28
N LYS A 19 26.45 -5.12 -0.14
CA LYS A 19 25.37 -6.07 0.07
C LYS A 19 24.68 -5.80 1.40
N LEU A 20 23.39 -5.50 1.35
CA LEU A 20 22.59 -5.36 2.55
C LEU A 20 22.45 -6.75 3.20
N PRO A 21 22.71 -6.91 4.51
CA PRO A 21 22.53 -8.20 5.16
C PRO A 21 21.07 -8.66 5.10
N GLY A 22 20.86 -9.97 4.91
CA GLY A 22 19.52 -10.57 4.76
C GLY A 22 18.52 -10.26 5.90
N TRP A 23 19.04 -10.00 7.10
CA TRP A 23 18.24 -9.68 8.29
C TRP A 23 17.90 -8.19 8.42
N CYS A 24 18.58 -7.31 7.67
CA CYS A 24 18.46 -5.87 7.85
C CYS A 24 17.08 -5.35 7.43
N GLU A 25 16.53 -5.83 6.32
CA GLU A 25 15.19 -5.42 5.85
C GLU A 25 14.06 -5.87 6.80
N PRO A 26 13.97 -7.15 7.25
CA PRO A 26 12.99 -7.55 8.26
C PRO A 26 13.09 -6.73 9.55
N VAL A 27 14.30 -6.48 10.04
CA VAL A 27 14.52 -5.68 11.26
C VAL A 27 14.08 -4.24 11.05
N MET A 28 14.35 -3.65 9.88
CA MET A 28 13.90 -2.30 9.53
C MET A 28 12.37 -2.20 9.52
N VAL A 29 11.69 -3.10 8.84
CA VAL A 29 10.21 -3.13 8.79
C VAL A 29 9.61 -3.34 10.18
N ALA A 30 10.12 -4.31 10.94
CA ALA A 30 9.68 -4.55 12.31
C ALA A 30 9.88 -3.30 13.18
N SER A 31 11.03 -2.65 13.09
CA SER A 31 11.33 -1.42 13.84
C SER A 31 10.35 -0.30 13.50
N ILE A 32 10.02 -0.10 12.22
CA ILE A 32 9.03 0.89 11.79
C ILE A 32 7.65 0.55 12.38
N LEU A 33 7.22 -0.71 12.32
CA LEU A 33 5.92 -1.15 12.85
C LEU A 33 5.82 -1.01 14.36
N PHE A 34 6.85 -1.41 15.11
CA PHE A 34 6.89 -1.26 16.57
C PHE A 34 6.95 0.21 16.98
N PHE A 35 7.73 1.03 16.27
CA PHE A 35 7.75 2.47 16.48
C PHE A 35 6.38 3.10 16.21
N ALA A 36 5.71 2.72 15.13
CA ALA A 36 4.37 3.18 14.79
C ALA A 36 3.34 2.77 15.84
N MET A 37 3.36 1.51 16.28
CA MET A 37 2.52 1.02 17.36
C MET A 37 2.77 1.80 18.66
N PHE A 38 4.04 2.09 18.97
CA PHE A 38 4.40 2.89 20.15
C PHE A 38 3.92 4.33 20.02
N ILE A 39 4.13 5.00 18.88
CA ILE A 39 3.78 6.42 18.72
C ILE A 39 2.27 6.62 18.66
N THR A 40 1.51 5.68 18.09
CA THR A 40 0.04 5.74 17.94
C THR A 40 -0.72 5.18 19.14
N ARG A 41 -0.03 4.68 20.18
CA ARG A 41 -0.70 4.14 21.37
C ARG A 41 -1.55 5.18 22.11
N LYS A 42 -2.63 4.70 22.74
CA LYS A 42 -3.35 5.48 23.77
C LYS A 42 -2.50 5.55 25.04
N ARG A 43 -2.10 6.77 25.44
CA ARG A 43 -1.16 6.98 26.56
C ARG A 43 -1.85 6.81 27.92
N ASP A 44 -3.10 7.24 28.04
CA ASP A 44 -3.85 7.25 29.29
C ASP A 44 -4.59 5.93 29.57
N PHE A 45 -4.40 4.90 28.74
CA PHE A 45 -5.08 3.62 28.85
C PHE A 45 -4.28 2.58 29.66
N LYS A 46 -4.80 2.18 30.83
CA LYS A 46 -4.22 1.12 31.67
C LYS A 46 -4.76 -0.27 31.31
N ILE A 47 -3.88 -1.19 30.92
CA ILE A 47 -4.21 -2.59 30.56
C ILE A 47 -4.65 -3.41 31.79
N PHE A 48 -3.87 -3.33 32.87
CA PHE A 48 -4.11 -4.04 34.12
C PHE A 48 -4.60 -3.04 35.17
N GLY A 49 -5.91 -2.92 35.32
CA GLY A 49 -6.54 -2.08 36.35
C GLY A 49 -7.87 -2.68 36.80
N SER A 50 -8.18 -2.53 38.08
CA SER A 50 -9.45 -2.99 38.68
C SER A 50 -10.62 -2.21 38.09
N SER A 51 -11.68 -2.93 37.71
CA SER A 51 -12.85 -2.42 36.98
C SER A 51 -13.80 -1.56 37.83
N SER A 52 -13.52 -1.38 39.13
CA SER A 52 -14.47 -0.82 40.11
C SER A 52 -14.62 0.71 40.09
N GLN A 53 -13.83 1.43 39.31
CA GLN A 53 -13.79 2.90 39.35
C GLN A 53 -13.56 3.50 37.95
N ARG A 54 -14.19 2.91 36.94
CA ARG A 54 -14.19 3.46 35.59
C ARG A 54 -15.63 3.80 35.24
N GLU A 55 -16.07 5.00 35.59
CA GLU A 55 -16.87 5.74 34.62
C GLU A 55 -16.06 5.68 33.32
N GLY A 56 -16.54 4.94 32.35
CA GLY A 56 -15.81 4.72 31.13
C GLY A 56 -15.63 6.09 30.49
N TYR A 57 -14.44 6.40 30.00
CA TYR A 57 -14.29 7.50 29.05
C TYR A 57 -15.10 7.25 27.75
N LEU A 58 -15.66 6.04 27.60
CA LEU A 58 -16.65 5.66 26.59
C LEU A 58 -18.10 6.01 26.99
N ASP A 59 -18.33 6.39 28.25
CA ASP A 59 -19.57 6.96 28.78
C ASP A 59 -19.56 8.50 28.66
N HIS A 60 -18.38 9.13 28.55
CA HIS A 60 -18.26 10.52 28.14
C HIS A 60 -18.27 10.63 26.62
N ALA A 61 -19.43 11.04 26.09
CA ALA A 61 -19.51 11.62 24.75
C ALA A 61 -18.45 12.74 24.62
N PRO A 62 -17.81 12.91 23.45
CA PRO A 62 -17.08 14.15 23.18
C PRO A 62 -18.09 15.28 23.36
N ARG A 63 -17.83 16.14 24.34
CA ARG A 63 -18.61 17.36 24.55
C ARG A 63 -18.52 18.19 23.28
N GLU A 64 -19.70 18.45 22.71
CA GLU A 64 -20.01 19.51 21.75
C GLU A 64 -19.29 19.48 20.40
N SER A 65 -19.97 18.92 19.40
CA SER A 65 -20.25 19.67 18.16
C SER A 65 -21.43 19.03 17.44
N THR A 66 -22.61 19.14 18.04
CA THR A 66 -23.86 19.16 17.26
C THR A 66 -23.93 20.51 16.56
N ASP A 67 -23.30 20.64 15.41
CA ASP A 67 -23.89 21.39 14.31
C ASP A 67 -23.41 20.85 12.97
N ARG A 68 -24.41 20.40 12.23
CA ARG A 68 -24.34 19.74 10.93
C ARG A 68 -23.94 20.73 9.86
N LEU A 69 -23.22 20.25 8.84
CA LEU A 69 -23.58 20.35 7.41
C LEU A 69 -22.34 20.11 6.52
N ILE A 70 -21.95 18.85 6.30
CA ILE A 70 -21.47 18.40 4.98
C ILE A 70 -21.96 16.97 4.77
N GLN A 71 -22.78 16.80 3.76
CA GLN A 71 -23.33 15.56 3.23
C GLN A 71 -22.18 14.62 2.80
N SER A 72 -21.91 13.61 3.62
CA SER A 72 -21.00 12.50 3.37
C SER A 72 -21.68 11.25 3.94
N ASP A 73 -21.90 10.23 3.11
CA ASP A 73 -22.79 9.08 3.35
C ASP A 73 -22.87 8.60 4.80
N SER A 74 -24.08 8.66 5.35
CA SER A 74 -24.41 8.63 6.77
C SER A 74 -24.37 7.27 7.45
N ASP A 75 -24.11 6.16 6.76
CA ASP A 75 -24.45 4.84 7.31
C ASP A 75 -23.42 4.29 8.31
N SER A 76 -22.12 4.60 8.18
CA SER A 76 -21.10 4.08 9.11
C SER A 76 -21.00 4.90 10.40
N GLU A 77 -21.14 6.23 10.31
CA GLU A 77 -20.99 7.15 11.44
C GLU A 77 -22.22 7.13 12.35
N TYR A 78 -23.43 6.99 11.80
CA TYR A 78 -24.65 6.79 12.60
C TYR A 78 -24.58 5.51 13.43
N ASP A 79 -24.12 4.39 12.86
CA ASP A 79 -24.04 3.12 13.59
C ASP A 79 -23.00 3.15 14.72
N GLU A 80 -21.87 3.85 14.53
CA GLU A 80 -20.83 3.97 15.55
C GLU A 80 -21.25 4.89 16.70
N ILE A 81 -21.97 5.97 16.40
CA ILE A 81 -22.58 6.89 17.37
C ILE A 81 -23.76 6.23 18.12
N TYR A 82 -24.55 5.35 17.48
CA TYR A 82 -25.63 4.61 18.15
C TYR A 82 -25.10 3.43 18.99
N ALA A 83 -24.07 2.72 18.52
CA ALA A 83 -23.43 1.63 19.28
C ALA A 83 -22.72 2.14 20.54
N THR A 84 -22.21 3.38 20.52
CA THR A 84 -21.63 4.04 21.71
C THR A 84 -22.69 4.47 22.72
N LYS A 85 -23.89 4.86 22.27
CA LYS A 85 -25.02 5.19 23.18
C LYS A 85 -25.68 3.99 23.83
N ASN A 86 -25.69 2.82 23.16
CA ASN A 86 -26.33 1.60 23.66
C ASN A 86 -25.43 0.37 23.42
N PRO A 87 -24.42 0.15 24.26
CA PRO A 87 -23.34 -0.80 23.99
C PRO A 87 -23.76 -2.27 23.90
N ASN A 88 -24.89 -2.63 24.50
CA ASN A 88 -25.40 -4.00 24.51
C ASN A 88 -26.25 -4.34 23.27
N VAL A 89 -26.65 -3.35 22.46
CA VAL A 89 -27.57 -3.54 21.34
C VAL A 89 -26.82 -4.14 20.12
N PRO A 90 -27.40 -5.13 19.42
CA PRO A 90 -26.85 -5.65 18.18
C PRO A 90 -26.61 -4.53 17.16
N LYS A 91 -25.46 -4.53 16.49
CA LYS A 91 -25.15 -3.51 15.46
C LYS A 91 -25.90 -3.88 14.19
N VAL A 92 -26.77 -3.00 13.71
CA VAL A 92 -27.44 -3.16 12.41
C VAL A 92 -26.51 -2.57 11.37
N ARG A 93 -26.08 -3.33 10.35
CA ARG A 93 -25.23 -2.84 9.27
C ARG A 93 -26.01 -2.84 7.96
N SER A 94 -26.00 -1.73 7.24
CA SER A 94 -26.56 -1.64 5.89
C SER A 94 -25.54 -2.14 4.86
N LEU A 95 -25.89 -3.20 4.12
CA LEU A 95 -25.05 -3.85 3.13
C LEU A 95 -25.75 -3.75 1.78
N CYS A 96 -25.49 -2.64 1.07
CA CYS A 96 -26.20 -2.23 -0.14
C CYS A 96 -27.73 -2.15 0.06
N CYS A 97 -28.46 -3.24 -0.19
CA CYS A 97 -29.92 -3.32 -0.07
C CYS A 97 -30.37 -4.17 1.14
N CYS A 98 -29.45 -4.88 1.80
CA CYS A 98 -29.76 -5.81 2.88
C CYS A 98 -29.29 -5.25 4.23
N LYS A 99 -30.15 -5.28 5.25
CA LYS A 99 -29.74 -4.96 6.63
C LYS A 99 -29.31 -6.24 7.33
N VAL A 100 -28.05 -6.29 7.76
CA VAL A 100 -27.48 -7.44 8.49
C VAL A 100 -27.27 -7.05 9.94
N THR A 101 -27.87 -7.80 10.87
CA THR A 101 -27.64 -7.62 12.31
C THR A 101 -26.44 -8.43 12.76
N THR A 102 -25.53 -7.79 13.48
CA THR A 102 -24.32 -8.42 14.01
C THR A 102 -24.29 -8.32 15.54
N PRO A 103 -23.74 -9.33 16.24
CA PRO A 103 -23.73 -9.35 17.69
C PRO A 103 -22.83 -8.26 18.27
N SER A 104 -23.23 -7.69 19.41
CA SER A 104 -22.43 -6.68 20.10
C SER A 104 -21.17 -7.30 20.74
N THR A 105 -20.01 -6.71 20.45
CA THR A 105 -18.69 -7.11 20.99
C THR A 105 -18.39 -6.49 22.36
N TRP A 106 -19.24 -5.58 22.85
CA TRP A 106 -19.03 -4.83 24.10
C TRP A 106 -18.78 -5.72 25.32
N ARG A 107 -19.49 -6.85 25.41
CA ARG A 107 -19.35 -7.82 26.52
C ARG A 107 -17.90 -8.27 26.74
N PHE A 108 -17.06 -8.19 25.72
CA PHE A 108 -15.67 -8.65 25.74
C PHE A 108 -14.66 -7.52 26.01
N ARG A 109 -15.11 -6.29 26.28
CA ARG A 109 -14.26 -5.13 26.60
C ARG A 109 -13.21 -5.42 27.67
N ASN A 110 -13.60 -6.19 28.68
CA ASN A 110 -12.77 -6.44 29.85
C ASN A 110 -11.70 -7.53 29.65
N ASN A 111 -11.71 -8.24 28.53
CA ASN A 111 -10.71 -9.25 28.25
C ASN A 111 -9.33 -8.61 28.04
N VAL A 112 -8.26 -9.31 28.44
CA VAL A 112 -6.89 -8.79 28.38
C VAL A 112 -6.49 -8.42 26.95
N HIS A 113 -6.83 -9.24 25.96
CA HIS A 113 -6.53 -8.96 24.56
C HIS A 113 -7.34 -7.79 24.00
N SER A 114 -8.61 -7.61 24.38
CA SER A 114 -9.38 -6.41 24.05
C SER A 114 -8.70 -5.15 24.59
N ARG A 115 -8.19 -5.20 25.82
CA ARG A 115 -7.46 -4.07 26.43
C ARG A 115 -6.13 -3.77 25.74
N ILE A 116 -5.44 -4.80 25.25
CA ILE A 116 -4.23 -4.62 24.43
C ILE A 116 -4.57 -3.93 23.11
N LEU A 117 -5.62 -4.39 22.41
CA LEU A 117 -6.08 -3.77 21.16
C LEU A 117 -6.50 -2.31 21.37
N GLN A 118 -7.21 -2.00 22.45
CA GLN A 118 -7.59 -0.62 22.79
C GLN A 118 -6.38 0.28 23.07
N ARG A 119 -5.32 -0.26 23.70
CA ARG A 119 -4.08 0.50 23.91
C ARG A 119 -3.29 0.71 22.63
N PHE A 120 -3.32 -0.27 21.73
CA PHE A 120 -2.56 -0.28 20.47
C PHE A 120 -3.48 -0.51 19.26
N PRO A 121 -4.30 0.47 18.85
CA PRO A 121 -5.25 0.30 17.74
C PRO A 121 -4.57 -0.03 16.40
N PHE A 122 -3.32 0.41 16.20
CA PHE A 122 -2.51 0.10 15.02
C PHE A 122 -2.27 -1.41 14.81
N LEU A 123 -2.47 -2.26 15.82
CA LEU A 123 -2.41 -3.71 15.66
C LEU A 123 -3.44 -4.24 14.65
N ILE A 124 -4.59 -3.57 14.50
CA ILE A 124 -5.59 -3.92 13.49
C ILE A 124 -5.05 -3.68 12.08
N GLU A 125 -4.28 -2.60 11.88
CA GLU A 125 -3.63 -2.32 10.61
C GLU A 125 -2.59 -3.39 10.27
N MET A 126 -1.77 -3.78 11.26
CA MET A 126 -0.83 -4.89 11.10
C MET A 126 -1.53 -6.21 10.74
N PHE A 127 -2.70 -6.48 11.32
CA PHE A 127 -3.51 -7.65 10.98
C PHE A 127 -3.98 -7.62 9.52
N TYR A 128 -4.47 -6.47 9.03
CA TYR A 128 -4.87 -6.34 7.62
C TYR A 128 -3.70 -6.57 6.66
N TRP A 129 -2.50 -6.14 7.02
CA TRP A 129 -1.30 -6.38 6.23
C TRP A 129 -0.93 -7.87 6.16
N ILE A 130 -1.09 -8.60 7.27
CA ILE A 130 -0.90 -10.06 7.29
C ILE A 130 -1.88 -10.76 6.36
N ILE A 131 -3.16 -10.36 6.38
CA ILE A 131 -4.18 -10.90 5.46
C ILE A 131 -3.78 -10.62 4.01
N ASN A 132 -3.40 -9.38 3.70
CA ASN A 132 -3.00 -8.99 2.35
C ASN A 132 -1.77 -9.79 1.86
N TYR A 133 -0.78 -9.98 2.73
CA TYR A 133 0.38 -10.83 2.44
C TYR A 133 -0.01 -12.30 2.21
N ALA A 134 -0.96 -12.84 2.99
CA ALA A 134 -1.46 -14.19 2.78
C ALA A 134 -2.13 -14.35 1.40
N PHE A 135 -2.92 -13.37 0.95
CA PHE A 135 -3.49 -13.36 -0.40
C PHE A 135 -2.41 -13.26 -1.48
N TYR A 136 -1.44 -12.35 -1.33
CA TYR A 136 -0.29 -12.27 -2.23
C TYR A 136 0.40 -13.63 -2.39
N ARG A 137 0.65 -14.33 -1.29
CA ARG A 137 1.29 -15.64 -1.30
C ARG A 137 0.50 -16.68 -2.09
N MET A 138 -0.83 -16.64 -2.02
CA MET A 138 -1.69 -17.54 -2.77
C MET A 138 -1.64 -17.29 -4.28
N THR A 139 -1.33 -16.07 -4.74
CA THR A 139 -1.29 -15.74 -6.19
C THR A 139 -0.28 -16.60 -6.95
N SER A 140 0.94 -16.75 -6.42
CA SER A 140 2.00 -17.55 -7.07
C SER A 140 1.58 -19.01 -7.26
N ILE A 141 0.93 -19.59 -6.25
CA ILE A 141 0.46 -20.97 -6.27
C ILE A 141 -0.73 -21.11 -7.24
N ALA A 142 -1.67 -20.16 -7.23
CA ALA A 142 -2.81 -20.17 -8.13
C ALA A 142 -2.41 -20.02 -9.60
N SER A 143 -1.51 -19.07 -9.90
CA SER A 143 -0.95 -18.83 -11.23
C SER A 143 -0.22 -20.08 -11.76
N ALA A 144 0.67 -20.66 -10.94
CA ALA A 144 1.39 -21.89 -11.29
C ALA A 144 0.45 -23.07 -11.60
N ARG A 145 -0.69 -23.18 -10.89
CA ARG A 145 -1.70 -24.21 -11.16
C ARG A 145 -2.49 -23.94 -12.43
N LEU A 146 -2.85 -22.68 -12.70
CA LEU A 146 -3.63 -22.31 -13.88
C LEU A 146 -2.86 -22.55 -15.18
N PHE A 147 -1.54 -22.32 -15.16
CA PHE A 147 -0.65 -22.48 -16.32
C PHE A 147 0.21 -23.76 -16.30
N ALA A 148 -0.09 -24.72 -15.41
CA ALA A 148 0.71 -25.94 -15.25
C ALA A 148 0.88 -26.75 -16.56
N GLY A 149 -0.09 -26.68 -17.48
CA GLY A 149 -0.07 -27.44 -18.73
C GLY A 149 0.68 -26.78 -19.90
N ARG A 150 1.00 -25.48 -19.84
CA ARG A 150 1.63 -24.73 -20.95
C ARG A 150 3.04 -24.22 -20.67
N GLY A 151 3.52 -24.33 -19.43
CA GLY A 151 4.78 -23.72 -19.00
C GLY A 151 4.57 -22.24 -18.68
N ILE A 152 4.61 -21.88 -17.39
CA ILE A 152 4.34 -20.51 -16.94
C ILE A 152 5.35 -19.49 -17.50
N TRP A 153 6.59 -19.91 -17.75
CA TRP A 153 7.66 -19.05 -18.27
C TRP A 153 7.43 -18.68 -19.73
N ASP A 154 7.01 -19.63 -20.57
CA ASP A 154 6.75 -19.40 -21.99
C ASP A 154 5.56 -18.44 -22.16
N VAL A 155 4.47 -18.71 -21.45
CA VAL A 155 3.29 -17.83 -21.44
C VAL A 155 3.63 -16.43 -20.92
N ALA A 156 4.42 -16.33 -19.85
CA ALA A 156 4.82 -15.03 -19.32
C ALA A 156 5.72 -14.25 -20.28
N GLN A 157 6.60 -14.94 -21.02
CA GLN A 157 7.42 -14.32 -22.05
C GLN A 157 6.56 -13.79 -23.19
N GLU A 158 5.62 -14.58 -23.71
CA GLU A 158 4.66 -14.15 -24.74
C GLU A 158 3.88 -12.90 -24.30
N HIS A 159 3.40 -12.90 -23.05
CA HIS A 159 2.72 -11.73 -22.48
C HIS A 159 3.64 -10.51 -22.36
N GLY A 160 4.89 -10.68 -21.92
CA GLY A 160 5.86 -9.58 -21.83
C GLY A 160 6.19 -8.97 -23.20
N ILE A 161 6.33 -9.81 -24.22
CA ILE A 161 6.52 -9.37 -25.61
C ILE A 161 5.26 -8.65 -26.12
N ALA A 162 4.07 -9.19 -25.87
CA ALA A 162 2.82 -8.57 -26.28
C ALA A 162 2.61 -7.19 -25.66
N VAL A 163 3.01 -7.01 -24.38
CA VAL A 163 3.00 -5.69 -23.72
C VAL A 163 3.96 -4.73 -24.43
N LEU A 164 5.20 -5.16 -24.68
CA LEU A 164 6.20 -4.33 -25.36
C LEU A 164 5.75 -3.93 -26.78
N GLU A 165 5.16 -4.86 -27.53
CA GLU A 165 4.60 -4.58 -28.86
C GLU A 165 3.42 -3.62 -28.79
N ALA A 166 2.55 -3.76 -27.78
CA ALA A 166 1.43 -2.85 -27.56
C ALA A 166 1.88 -1.43 -27.20
N GLU A 167 2.99 -1.28 -26.47
CA GLU A 167 3.59 0.02 -26.19
C GLU A 167 4.19 0.66 -27.43
N GLN A 168 4.94 -0.12 -28.22
CA GLN A 168 5.70 0.41 -29.37
C GLN A 168 4.81 0.66 -30.59
N ASN A 169 3.85 -0.23 -30.86
CA ASN A 169 3.07 -0.25 -32.09
C ASN A 169 1.57 -0.11 -31.86
N GLY A 170 1.10 -0.11 -30.60
CA GLY A 170 -0.31 -0.02 -30.29
C GLY A 170 -0.89 1.38 -30.41
N LEU A 171 -2.21 1.48 -30.21
CA LEU A 171 -2.97 2.73 -30.26
C LEU A 171 -2.55 3.74 -29.19
N LEU A 172 -1.98 3.26 -28.08
CA LEU A 172 -1.54 4.08 -26.95
C LEU A 172 -0.05 4.44 -27.03
N SER A 173 0.64 4.11 -28.13
CA SER A 173 2.07 4.44 -28.32
C SER A 173 2.38 5.94 -28.16
N PHE A 174 1.41 6.82 -28.45
CA PHE A 174 1.57 8.26 -28.23
C PHE A 174 1.75 8.65 -26.75
N LEU A 175 1.29 7.81 -25.80
CA LEU A 175 1.50 8.03 -24.36
C LEU A 175 2.93 7.69 -23.92
N PHE A 176 3.67 6.93 -24.74
CA PHE A 176 5.00 6.41 -24.44
C PHE A 176 6.01 6.92 -25.49
N PRO A 177 6.32 8.23 -25.50
CA PRO A 177 7.23 8.81 -26.50
C PRO A 177 8.68 8.33 -26.34
N LEU A 178 9.05 7.83 -25.16
CA LEU A 178 10.37 7.29 -24.85
C LEU A 178 10.26 5.77 -24.74
N ARG A 179 11.22 5.05 -25.34
CA ARG A 179 11.33 3.59 -25.17
C ARG A 179 12.13 3.26 -23.93
N GLU A 180 11.69 2.25 -23.20
CA GLU A 180 12.31 1.74 -21.96
C GLU A 180 13.78 1.42 -22.17
N ILE A 181 14.12 0.81 -23.31
CA ILE A 181 15.50 0.48 -23.65
C ILE A 181 16.39 1.71 -23.75
N HIS A 182 15.91 2.82 -24.32
CA HIS A 182 16.70 4.05 -24.41
C HIS A 182 16.93 4.66 -23.04
N VAL A 183 15.93 4.59 -22.15
CA VAL A 183 16.05 5.03 -20.76
C VAL A 183 17.10 4.17 -20.04
N GLN A 184 17.00 2.84 -20.11
CA GLN A 184 17.96 1.94 -19.48
C GLN A 184 19.38 2.16 -20.02
N GLN A 185 19.54 2.21 -21.35
CA GLN A 185 20.84 2.42 -21.98
C GLN A 185 21.44 3.77 -21.58
N TRP A 186 20.66 4.84 -21.48
CA TRP A 186 21.15 6.13 -21.00
C TRP A 186 21.76 6.04 -19.59
N PHE A 187 21.09 5.33 -18.68
CA PHE A 187 21.64 5.09 -17.33
C PHE A 187 22.90 4.21 -17.34
N MET A 188 22.98 3.26 -18.26
CA MET A 188 24.16 2.40 -18.41
C MET A 188 25.38 3.14 -19.01
N HIS A 189 25.14 4.10 -19.90
CA HIS A 189 26.18 4.85 -20.60
C HIS A 189 26.45 6.20 -19.92
N GLY A 190 27.37 6.19 -18.94
CA GLY A 190 27.84 7.42 -18.28
C GLY A 190 27.17 7.77 -16.95
N HIS A 191 26.20 6.97 -16.48
CA HIS A 191 25.46 7.21 -15.24
C HIS A 191 25.33 5.96 -14.33
N GLN A 192 26.34 5.07 -14.34
CA GLN A 192 26.31 3.80 -13.61
C GLN A 192 26.17 3.96 -12.08
N ASP A 193 26.75 5.02 -11.50
CA ASP A 193 26.57 5.33 -10.07
C ASP A 193 25.09 5.63 -9.74
N ALA A 194 24.38 6.34 -10.63
CA ALA A 194 22.96 6.60 -10.48
C ALA A 194 22.14 5.31 -10.61
N LEU A 195 22.49 4.44 -11.56
CA LEU A 195 21.84 3.13 -11.72
C LEU A 195 21.97 2.25 -10.47
N THR A 196 23.14 2.26 -9.83
CA THR A 196 23.38 1.55 -8.57
C THR A 196 22.45 2.06 -7.46
N VAL A 197 22.26 3.38 -7.38
CA VAL A 197 21.33 4.00 -6.42
C VAL A 197 19.89 3.60 -6.75
N LEU A 198 19.48 3.63 -8.03
CA LEU A 198 18.14 3.24 -8.45
C LEU A 198 17.86 1.76 -8.14
N ASN A 199 18.82 0.87 -8.35
CA ASN A 199 18.72 -0.54 -7.98
C ASN A 199 18.48 -0.73 -6.47
N LYS A 200 19.19 0.03 -5.62
CA LYS A 200 18.96 0.03 -4.17
C LYS A 200 17.61 0.63 -3.79
N CYS A 201 17.21 1.71 -4.44
CA CYS A 201 15.91 2.35 -4.23
C CYS A 201 14.78 1.38 -4.59
N TYR A 202 14.89 0.64 -5.70
CA TYR A 202 13.93 -0.38 -6.09
C TYR A 202 13.74 -1.43 -4.99
N ALA A 203 14.85 -1.92 -4.42
CA ALA A 203 14.82 -2.92 -3.36
C ALA A 203 14.26 -2.38 -2.02
N LEU A 204 14.67 -1.18 -1.61
CA LEU A 204 14.43 -0.70 -0.23
C LEU A 204 13.21 0.19 -0.08
N ILE A 205 12.78 0.92 -1.12
CA ILE A 205 11.74 1.93 -0.95
C ILE A 205 10.35 1.30 -0.89
N HIS A 206 10.12 0.19 -1.59
CA HIS A 206 8.75 -0.31 -1.74
C HIS A 206 8.11 -0.73 -0.41
N ILE A 207 8.69 -1.72 0.28
CA ILE A 207 8.08 -2.25 1.51
C ILE A 207 8.30 -1.30 2.70
N PRO A 208 9.54 -1.00 3.14
CA PRO A 208 9.78 -0.02 4.21
C PRO A 208 9.13 1.34 3.98
N GLY A 209 9.17 1.88 2.76
CA GLY A 209 8.58 3.18 2.44
C GLY A 209 7.06 3.16 2.50
N THR A 210 6.40 2.09 2.02
CA THR A 210 4.95 1.94 2.15
C THR A 210 4.52 1.79 3.61
N VAL A 211 5.23 0.95 4.37
CA VAL A 211 4.96 0.76 5.81
C VAL A 211 5.11 2.10 6.51
N GLY A 212 6.22 2.80 6.27
CA GLY A 212 6.51 4.12 6.82
C GLY A 212 5.41 5.13 6.48
N PHE A 213 4.95 5.16 5.23
CA PHE A 213 3.87 6.03 4.80
C PHE A 213 2.56 5.72 5.53
N ILE A 214 2.12 4.47 5.62
CA ILE A 214 0.89 4.12 6.33
C ILE A 214 1.00 4.45 7.82
N CYS A 215 2.15 4.19 8.44
CA CYS A 215 2.40 4.54 9.83
C CYS A 215 2.35 6.05 10.07
N TRP A 216 3.02 6.82 9.21
CA TRP A 216 3.00 8.28 9.25
C TRP A 216 1.60 8.84 8.95
N TYR A 217 0.90 8.26 7.98
CA TYR A 217 -0.41 8.74 7.57
C TYR A 217 -1.48 8.41 8.61
N TYR A 218 -1.42 7.24 9.25
CA TYR A 218 -2.27 6.92 10.42
C TYR A 218 -2.08 7.93 11.55
N TYR A 219 -0.86 8.45 11.69
CA TYR A 219 -0.51 9.43 12.72
C TYR A 219 -0.96 10.87 12.38
N VAL A 220 -0.85 11.28 11.11
CA VAL A 220 -1.07 12.66 10.67
C VAL A 220 -2.46 12.89 10.07
N ALA A 221 -3.18 11.84 9.64
CA ALA A 221 -4.44 12.00 8.93
C ALA A 221 -5.45 12.84 9.74
N PRO A 222 -6.17 13.78 9.09
CA PRO A 222 -7.08 14.68 9.78
C PRO A 222 -8.30 13.95 10.35
N SER A 223 -8.73 12.86 9.71
CA SER A 223 -9.79 11.97 10.20
C SER A 223 -9.43 10.50 9.97
N PHE A 224 -10.03 9.61 10.77
CA PHE A 224 -9.89 8.16 10.55
C PHE A 224 -10.49 7.73 9.20
N ASP A 225 -11.56 8.39 8.74
CA ASP A 225 -12.20 8.08 7.46
C ASP A 225 -11.27 8.39 6.28
N THR A 226 -10.55 9.52 6.32
CA THR A 226 -9.60 9.89 5.28
C THR A 226 -8.42 8.90 5.25
N PHE A 227 -7.93 8.47 6.41
CA PHE A 227 -6.98 7.37 6.50
C PHE A 227 -7.54 6.06 5.92
N ALA A 228 -8.77 5.70 6.29
CA ALA A 228 -9.41 4.47 5.88
C ALA A 228 -9.68 4.42 4.37
N ILE A 229 -9.97 5.55 3.72
CA ILE A 229 -10.08 5.67 2.27
C ILE A 229 -8.75 5.32 1.59
N ALA A 230 -7.64 5.92 2.03
CA ALA A 230 -6.32 5.63 1.47
C ALA A 230 -5.93 4.15 1.68
N ARG A 231 -6.14 3.62 2.89
CA ARG A 231 -5.91 2.21 3.24
C ARG A 231 -6.71 1.26 2.35
N ARG A 232 -8.03 1.50 2.21
CA ARG A 232 -8.91 0.67 1.37
C ARG A 232 -8.52 0.76 -0.09
N THR A 233 -8.15 1.95 -0.58
CA THR A 233 -7.71 2.14 -1.97
C THR A 233 -6.46 1.32 -2.27
N LEU A 234 -5.44 1.39 -1.40
CA LEU A 234 -4.23 0.56 -1.53
C LEU A 234 -4.54 -0.93 -1.47
N THR A 235 -5.41 -1.34 -0.53
CA THR A 235 -5.80 -2.73 -0.36
C THR A 235 -6.54 -3.28 -1.59
N LEU A 236 -7.49 -2.52 -2.15
CA LEU A 236 -8.21 -2.94 -3.37
C LEU A 236 -7.28 -2.97 -4.58
N THR A 237 -6.35 -2.02 -4.67
CA THR A 237 -5.32 -2.00 -5.73
C THR A 237 -4.46 -3.27 -5.66
N ASN A 238 -4.10 -3.73 -4.46
CA ASN A 238 -3.43 -5.02 -4.27
C ASN A 238 -4.26 -6.18 -4.80
N PHE A 239 -5.54 -6.26 -4.43
CA PHE A 239 -6.40 -7.35 -4.89
C PHE A 239 -6.59 -7.37 -6.42
N CYS A 240 -6.71 -6.20 -7.05
CA CYS A 240 -6.73 -6.09 -8.50
C CYS A 240 -5.42 -6.62 -9.11
N ALA A 241 -4.28 -6.20 -8.58
CA ALA A 241 -2.97 -6.68 -9.03
C ALA A 241 -2.79 -8.19 -8.81
N PHE A 242 -3.22 -8.71 -7.66
CA PHE A 242 -3.18 -10.13 -7.34
C PHE A 242 -4.00 -10.96 -8.32
N MET A 243 -5.18 -10.46 -8.71
CA MET A 243 -5.98 -11.10 -9.75
C MET A 243 -5.21 -11.12 -11.08
N THR A 244 -4.60 -10.01 -11.49
CA THR A 244 -3.78 -9.94 -12.70
C THR A 244 -2.60 -10.90 -12.65
N PHE A 245 -1.87 -11.01 -11.54
CA PHE A 245 -0.76 -11.95 -11.40
C PHE A 245 -1.18 -13.43 -11.55
N VAL A 246 -2.45 -13.74 -11.24
CA VAL A 246 -3.00 -15.10 -11.42
C VAL A 246 -3.41 -15.35 -12.86
N VAL A 247 -4.06 -14.40 -13.53
CA VAL A 247 -4.64 -14.60 -14.88
C VAL A 247 -3.70 -14.21 -16.02
N TYR A 248 -2.74 -13.32 -15.76
CA TYR A 248 -1.82 -12.75 -16.74
C TYR A 248 -0.42 -12.65 -16.14
N PRO A 249 0.29 -13.78 -15.97
CA PRO A 249 1.70 -13.75 -15.62
C PRO A 249 2.47 -13.04 -16.73
N CYS A 250 3.32 -12.08 -16.39
CA CYS A 250 4.02 -11.23 -17.34
C CYS A 250 5.50 -11.18 -16.98
N MET A 251 6.34 -11.50 -17.94
CA MET A 251 7.79 -11.48 -17.78
C MET A 251 8.30 -10.03 -17.80
N PRO A 252 9.12 -9.62 -16.81
CA PRO A 252 9.69 -8.28 -16.79
C PRO A 252 10.74 -8.09 -17.91
N PRO A 253 11.00 -6.84 -18.37
CA PRO A 253 11.89 -6.57 -19.49
C PRO A 253 13.30 -7.15 -19.33
N ARG A 254 13.86 -7.11 -18.12
CA ARG A 254 15.20 -7.66 -17.79
C ARG A 254 15.35 -9.18 -18.02
N LEU A 255 14.25 -9.93 -18.08
CA LEU A 255 14.26 -11.39 -18.29
C LEU A 255 13.93 -11.77 -19.73
N LEU A 256 13.60 -10.80 -20.60
CA LEU A 256 13.35 -11.05 -22.01
C LEU A 256 14.63 -11.55 -22.72
N PRO A 257 14.49 -12.26 -23.86
CA PRO A 257 15.62 -12.67 -24.68
C PRO A 257 16.53 -11.48 -25.04
N SER A 258 17.84 -11.74 -25.14
CA SER A 258 18.86 -10.71 -25.40
C SER A 258 18.64 -9.93 -26.71
N GLU A 259 17.84 -10.47 -27.63
CA GLU A 259 17.42 -9.82 -28.88
C GLU A 259 16.70 -8.48 -28.65
N TYR A 260 16.01 -8.33 -27.50
CA TYR A 260 15.32 -7.09 -27.13
C TYR A 260 16.25 -6.08 -26.45
N GLY A 261 17.49 -6.44 -26.13
CA GLY A 261 18.54 -5.53 -25.66
C GLY A 261 18.43 -5.05 -24.20
N PHE A 262 17.56 -5.64 -23.38
CA PHE A 262 17.47 -5.37 -21.95
C PHE A 262 18.54 -6.13 -21.15
N LEU A 263 19.07 -5.51 -20.09
CA LEU A 263 20.06 -6.11 -19.18
C LEU A 263 19.52 -6.23 -17.75
N ASP A 264 19.82 -7.33 -17.04
CA ASP A 264 19.45 -7.51 -15.62
C ASP A 264 20.46 -6.87 -14.66
N THR A 265 20.40 -5.55 -14.56
CA THR A 265 21.30 -4.76 -13.70
C THR A 265 21.09 -5.06 -12.21
N VAL A 266 19.90 -5.51 -11.80
CA VAL A 266 19.55 -5.81 -10.41
C VAL A 266 20.22 -7.10 -9.90
N ARG A 267 20.25 -8.16 -10.72
CA ARG A 267 21.01 -9.38 -10.40
C ARG A 267 22.51 -9.14 -10.46
N HIS A 268 22.97 -8.29 -11.38
CA HIS A 268 24.38 -7.96 -11.52
C HIS A 268 24.91 -7.13 -10.33
N ASP A 269 24.14 -6.17 -9.81
CA ASP A 269 24.55 -5.35 -8.67
C ASP A 269 24.34 -6.01 -7.30
N ASP A 270 23.88 -7.26 -7.26
CA ASP A 270 23.54 -8.00 -6.03
C ASP A 270 22.57 -7.21 -5.12
N ALA A 271 21.79 -6.30 -5.72
CA ALA A 271 20.97 -5.30 -5.05
C ALA A 271 19.55 -5.79 -4.78
N GLN A 272 19.31 -7.10 -4.81
CA GLN A 272 17.98 -7.64 -4.62
C GLN A 272 17.52 -7.52 -3.17
N SER A 273 16.29 -7.02 -2.96
CA SER A 273 15.69 -7.04 -1.62
C SER A 273 15.43 -8.48 -1.18
N VAL A 274 15.61 -8.75 0.11
CA VAL A 274 15.37 -10.06 0.74
C VAL A 274 13.89 -10.45 0.64
N TRP A 275 13.01 -9.46 0.71
CA TRP A 275 11.57 -9.64 0.54
C TRP A 275 11.15 -9.77 -0.92
N MET A 276 12.04 -9.44 -1.86
CA MET A 276 11.84 -9.49 -3.31
C MET A 276 12.65 -10.60 -3.99
N SER A 277 13.58 -11.24 -3.26
CA SER A 277 14.45 -12.31 -3.71
C SER A 277 14.32 -13.52 -2.80
N GLY A 278 13.55 -14.51 -3.26
CA GLY A 278 13.37 -15.78 -2.58
C GLY A 278 12.38 -16.67 -3.33
N LYS A 279 12.23 -17.93 -2.87
CA LYS A 279 11.26 -18.93 -3.38
C LYS A 279 9.77 -18.54 -3.21
N PHE A 280 9.55 -17.29 -2.86
CA PHE A 280 8.39 -16.78 -2.13
C PHE A 280 7.82 -15.50 -2.76
N VAL A 281 8.46 -15.03 -3.83
CA VAL A 281 8.11 -13.84 -4.61
C VAL A 281 7.86 -14.28 -6.04
N ASN A 282 6.78 -13.78 -6.63
CA ASN A 282 6.44 -14.10 -8.01
C ASN A 282 7.33 -13.28 -8.97
N GLN A 283 8.34 -13.92 -9.56
CA GLN A 283 9.26 -13.27 -10.51
C GLN A 283 8.60 -12.91 -11.85
N LEU A 284 7.43 -13.50 -12.13
CA LEU A 284 6.63 -13.30 -13.35
C LEU A 284 5.42 -12.38 -13.10
N ALA A 285 5.50 -11.54 -12.07
CA ALA A 285 4.47 -10.57 -11.70
C ALA A 285 4.90 -9.14 -12.07
N ALA A 286 5.25 -8.91 -13.34
CA ALA A 286 5.61 -7.57 -13.81
C ALA A 286 4.39 -6.63 -13.87
N MET A 287 3.26 -7.11 -14.41
CA MET A 287 2.06 -6.29 -14.62
C MET A 287 0.96 -6.60 -13.59
N PRO A 288 0.37 -5.61 -12.89
CA PRO A 288 0.73 -4.19 -12.86
C PRO A 288 1.89 -3.86 -11.92
N SER A 289 2.51 -2.69 -12.08
CA SER A 289 3.62 -2.26 -11.21
C SER A 289 3.12 -1.83 -9.83
N MET A 290 3.35 -2.67 -8.82
CA MET A 290 3.02 -2.35 -7.42
C MET A 290 3.88 -1.22 -6.86
N HIS A 291 5.15 -1.14 -7.26
CA HIS A 291 6.03 -0.04 -6.88
C HIS A 291 5.40 1.29 -7.28
N PHE A 292 5.01 1.39 -8.55
CA PHE A 292 4.38 2.59 -9.07
C PHE A 292 3.00 2.83 -8.46
N GLY A 293 2.12 1.82 -8.40
CA GLY A 293 0.75 1.98 -7.87
C GLY A 293 0.72 2.53 -6.43
N TYR A 294 1.60 2.03 -5.57
CA TYR A 294 1.74 2.57 -4.21
C TYR A 294 2.28 4.00 -4.21
N SER A 295 3.34 4.25 -4.98
CA SER A 295 3.92 5.58 -5.08
C SER A 295 2.92 6.62 -5.59
N PHE A 296 2.09 6.23 -6.56
CA PHE A 296 1.04 7.05 -7.13
C PHE A 296 -0.06 7.34 -6.10
N CYS A 297 -0.52 6.34 -5.35
CA CYS A 297 -1.48 6.56 -4.27
C CYS A 297 -0.92 7.48 -3.16
N ILE A 298 0.37 7.32 -2.81
CA ILE A 298 1.07 8.21 -1.88
C ILE A 298 1.10 9.63 -2.45
N GLY A 299 1.48 9.77 -3.72
CA GLY A 299 1.56 11.05 -4.42
C GLY A 299 0.22 11.77 -4.45
N MET A 300 -0.84 11.07 -4.82
CA MET A 300 -2.22 11.60 -4.81
C MET A 300 -2.68 11.99 -3.41
N THR A 301 -2.29 11.23 -2.38
CA THR A 301 -2.57 11.60 -0.98
C THR A 301 -1.85 12.90 -0.60
N MET A 302 -0.58 13.06 -0.96
CA MET A 302 0.17 14.31 -0.73
C MET A 302 -0.45 15.49 -1.49
N ILE A 303 -0.86 15.30 -2.75
CA ILE A 303 -1.55 16.32 -3.54
C ILE A 303 -2.89 16.69 -2.89
N TYR A 304 -3.65 15.72 -2.38
CA TYR A 304 -4.87 15.98 -1.62
C TYR A 304 -4.59 16.85 -0.38
N HIS A 305 -3.55 16.51 0.39
CA HIS A 305 -3.12 17.26 1.58
C HIS A 305 -2.49 18.62 1.30
N SER A 306 -2.04 18.87 0.06
CA SER A 306 -1.58 20.20 -0.36
C SER A 306 -2.71 21.24 -0.26
N GLY A 307 -3.97 20.82 -0.34
CA GLY A 307 -5.13 21.70 -0.33
C GLY A 307 -5.17 22.69 -1.51
N LEU A 308 -4.39 22.45 -2.58
CA LEU A 308 -4.36 23.29 -3.77
C LEU A 308 -5.66 23.21 -4.56
N PHE A 309 -6.21 21.99 -4.68
CA PHE A 309 -7.44 21.70 -5.42
C PHE A 309 -8.69 21.60 -4.53
N ARG A 310 -8.55 21.84 -3.21
CA ARG A 310 -9.67 21.74 -2.26
C ARG A 310 -10.30 23.12 -2.02
N ARG A 311 -11.59 23.24 -2.32
CA ARG A 311 -12.42 24.40 -1.95
C ARG A 311 -12.84 24.35 -0.48
N THR A 312 -13.10 23.15 0.04
CA THR A 312 -13.54 22.91 1.41
C THR A 312 -12.53 22.03 2.13
N LEU A 313 -12.01 22.52 3.25
CA LEU A 313 -11.09 21.79 4.13
C LEU A 313 -11.88 20.90 5.09
N GLU A 314 -11.25 19.84 5.61
CA GLU A 314 -11.89 19.01 6.65
C GLU A 314 -11.94 19.82 7.96
N GLN A 315 -12.87 19.44 8.86
CA GLN A 315 -13.09 20.15 10.10
C GLN A 315 -11.82 20.13 10.96
N GLY A 316 -11.31 21.32 11.33
CA GLY A 316 -10.07 21.47 12.08
C GLY A 316 -8.80 21.57 11.23
N GLU A 317 -8.86 21.42 9.89
CA GLU A 317 -7.71 21.67 9.03
C GLU A 317 -7.47 23.17 8.82
N VAL A 318 -6.24 23.61 9.06
CA VAL A 318 -5.84 24.99 8.77
C VAL A 318 -5.31 25.09 7.35
N ARG A 319 -5.71 26.14 6.62
CA ARG A 319 -5.21 26.40 5.26
C ARG A 319 -3.71 26.63 5.32
N LYS A 320 -2.95 25.74 4.68
CA LYS A 320 -1.48 25.79 4.62
C LYS A 320 -0.98 27.02 3.84
N ASN A 321 0.17 27.56 4.24
CA ASN A 321 0.85 28.63 3.51
C ASN A 321 1.32 28.14 2.13
N ALA A 322 1.51 29.07 1.19
CA ALA A 322 1.89 28.76 -0.20
C ALA A 322 3.12 27.85 -0.30
N PHE A 323 4.13 28.07 0.55
CA PHE A 323 5.32 27.23 0.65
C PHE A 323 4.98 25.75 0.88
N TRP A 324 4.15 25.44 1.87
CA TRP A 324 3.75 24.07 2.19
C TRP A 324 2.90 23.44 1.09
N LYS A 325 2.03 24.22 0.43
CA LYS A 325 1.26 23.73 -0.72
C LYS A 325 2.16 23.27 -1.86
N ILE A 326 3.15 24.09 -2.20
CA ILE A 326 4.13 23.77 -3.24
C ILE A 326 4.98 22.57 -2.80
N PHE A 327 5.42 22.52 -1.55
CA PHE A 327 6.17 21.38 -1.02
C PHE A 327 5.43 20.04 -1.17
N TYR A 328 4.17 19.98 -0.75
CA TYR A 328 3.34 18.77 -0.89
C TYR A 328 3.05 18.42 -2.36
N LEU A 329 2.91 19.42 -3.24
CA LEU A 329 2.75 19.20 -4.68
C LEU A 329 4.02 18.62 -5.30
N ILE A 330 5.20 19.19 -4.99
CA ILE A 330 6.49 18.69 -5.46
C ILE A 330 6.71 17.27 -4.97
N LEU A 331 6.43 16.98 -3.70
CA LEU A 331 6.55 15.61 -3.18
C LEU A 331 5.53 14.67 -3.85
N GLY A 332 4.31 15.15 -4.05
CA GLY A 332 3.22 14.39 -4.62
C GLY A 332 3.40 13.99 -6.09
N VAL A 333 4.06 14.84 -6.89
CA VAL A 333 4.41 14.54 -8.28
C VAL A 333 5.80 13.91 -8.38
N GLY A 334 6.76 14.42 -7.60
CA GLY A 334 8.15 14.00 -7.65
C GLY A 334 8.36 12.56 -7.19
N TYR A 335 7.64 12.10 -6.16
CA TYR A 335 7.80 10.73 -5.66
C TYR A 335 7.32 9.65 -6.66
N PRO A 336 6.09 9.70 -7.23
CA PRO A 336 5.69 8.78 -8.29
C PRO A 336 6.61 8.84 -9.52
N SER A 337 7.02 10.04 -9.94
CA SER A 337 7.94 10.21 -11.08
C SER A 337 9.30 9.58 -10.82
N PHE A 338 9.83 9.74 -9.60
CA PHE A 338 11.08 9.09 -9.21
C PHE A 338 10.95 7.56 -9.25
N ILE A 339 9.86 7.01 -8.73
CA ILE A 339 9.62 5.55 -8.77
C ILE A 339 9.42 5.05 -10.20
N LEU A 340 8.78 5.82 -11.08
CA LEU A 340 8.69 5.50 -12.50
C LEU A 340 10.08 5.38 -13.13
N THR A 341 10.96 6.35 -12.87
CA THR A 341 12.35 6.31 -13.33
C THR A 341 13.08 5.08 -12.78
N VAL A 342 12.91 4.78 -11.49
CA VAL A 342 13.52 3.59 -10.85
C VAL A 342 13.09 2.30 -11.56
N ILE A 343 11.79 2.08 -11.79
CA ILE A 343 11.32 0.80 -12.34
C ILE A 343 11.70 0.59 -13.81
N VAL A 344 11.74 1.68 -14.60
CA VAL A 344 12.10 1.63 -16.02
C VAL A 344 13.60 1.55 -16.21
N ALA A 345 14.39 2.36 -15.48
CA ALA A 345 15.86 2.33 -15.57
C ALA A 345 16.45 0.99 -15.13
N THR A 346 15.77 0.28 -14.22
CA THR A 346 16.16 -1.05 -13.75
C THR A 346 15.56 -2.19 -14.57
N ALA A 347 14.82 -1.88 -15.65
CA ALA A 347 14.15 -2.83 -16.54
C ALA A 347 13.27 -3.88 -15.82
N ASN A 348 12.67 -3.49 -14.68
CA ASN A 348 11.76 -4.37 -13.94
C ASN A 348 10.31 -4.27 -14.42
N HIS A 349 9.94 -3.14 -15.02
CA HIS A 349 8.57 -2.87 -15.46
C HIS A 349 8.55 -2.09 -16.76
N TYR A 350 7.47 -2.31 -17.52
CA TYR A 350 7.11 -1.55 -18.72
C TYR A 350 6.39 -0.24 -18.34
N PHE A 351 6.29 0.74 -19.23
CA PHE A 351 5.47 1.94 -18.97
C PHE A 351 3.97 1.59 -18.84
N MET A 352 3.51 0.56 -19.54
CA MET A 352 2.18 -0.02 -19.51
C MET A 352 1.86 -0.57 -18.13
N ASP A 353 2.83 -1.16 -17.44
CA ASP A 353 2.64 -1.64 -16.06
C ASP A 353 2.27 -0.48 -15.12
N ALA A 354 2.88 0.70 -15.34
CA ALA A 354 2.57 1.91 -14.59
C ALA A 354 1.20 2.51 -14.99
N LEU A 355 0.84 2.45 -16.27
CA LEU A 355 -0.48 2.87 -16.75
C LEU A 355 -1.60 2.00 -16.15
N VAL A 356 -1.46 0.67 -16.21
CA VAL A 356 -2.44 -0.26 -15.62
C VAL A 356 -2.52 -0.07 -14.11
N ALA A 357 -1.39 0.12 -13.43
CA ALA A 357 -1.37 0.45 -12.00
C ALA A 357 -2.14 1.75 -11.70
N THR A 358 -1.98 2.80 -12.52
CA THR A 358 -2.73 4.06 -12.39
C THR A 358 -4.23 3.83 -12.52
N CYS A 359 -4.65 3.07 -13.54
CA CYS A 359 -6.05 2.72 -13.76
C CYS A 359 -6.63 1.94 -12.57
N PHE A 360 -5.86 1.00 -12.00
CA PHE A 360 -6.28 0.24 -10.83
C PHE A 360 -6.37 1.10 -9.57
N VAL A 361 -5.47 2.05 -9.36
CA VAL A 361 -5.59 3.00 -8.24
C VAL A 361 -6.84 3.85 -8.39
N PHE A 362 -7.13 4.37 -9.60
CA PHE A 362 -8.34 5.16 -9.85
C PHE A 362 -9.61 4.35 -9.63
N LEU A 363 -9.69 3.15 -10.22
CA LEU A 363 -10.81 2.22 -10.02
C LEU A 363 -10.96 1.88 -8.54
N SER A 364 -9.86 1.58 -7.86
CA SER A 364 -9.86 1.25 -6.44
C SER A 364 -10.34 2.40 -5.59
N PHE A 365 -9.94 3.63 -5.91
CA PHE A 365 -10.41 4.82 -5.21
C PHE A 365 -11.92 5.02 -5.38
N MET A 366 -12.46 4.79 -6.57
CA MET A 366 -13.91 4.86 -6.83
C MET A 366 -14.70 3.73 -6.15
N CYS A 367 -14.15 2.52 -6.11
CA CYS A 367 -14.83 1.31 -5.63
C CYS A 367 -14.43 0.89 -4.21
N ASN A 368 -13.66 1.70 -3.47
CA ASN A 368 -13.09 1.29 -2.17
C ASN A 368 -14.13 0.89 -1.11
N LYS A 369 -15.39 1.33 -1.26
CA LYS A 369 -16.52 0.98 -0.39
C LYS A 369 -16.93 -0.49 -0.49
N VAL A 370 -16.46 -1.24 -1.49
CA VAL A 370 -16.72 -2.69 -1.61
C VAL A 370 -16.31 -3.47 -0.36
N PHE A 371 -15.30 -2.99 0.38
CA PHE A 371 -14.88 -3.64 1.63
C PHE A 371 -15.91 -3.58 2.76
N TYR A 372 -16.96 -2.76 2.65
CA TYR A 372 -18.02 -2.74 3.65
C TYR A 372 -18.78 -4.06 3.73
N VAL A 373 -18.74 -4.87 2.66
CA VAL A 373 -19.24 -6.25 2.65
C VAL A 373 -18.56 -7.13 3.71
N PHE A 374 -17.31 -6.82 4.08
CA PHE A 374 -16.56 -7.58 5.08
C PHE A 374 -16.74 -7.08 6.51
N ILE A 375 -17.47 -5.98 6.75
CA ILE A 375 -17.71 -5.48 8.12
C ILE A 375 -18.43 -6.52 8.98
N PRO A 376 -19.49 -7.22 8.51
CA PRO A 376 -20.10 -8.29 9.30
C PRO A 376 -19.16 -9.45 9.59
N LEU A 377 -18.24 -9.76 8.66
CA LEU A 377 -17.23 -10.78 8.86
C LEU A 377 -16.20 -10.36 9.92
N GLU A 378 -15.79 -9.08 9.93
CA GLU A 378 -14.93 -8.50 10.96
C GLU A 378 -15.63 -8.56 12.33
N ASP A 379 -16.89 -8.11 12.43
CA ASP A 379 -17.67 -8.14 13.67
C ASP A 379 -17.86 -9.58 14.18
N LEU A 380 -18.10 -10.56 13.28
CA LEU A 380 -18.17 -11.98 13.62
C LEU A 380 -16.82 -12.54 14.09
N LEU A 381 -15.73 -12.20 13.41
CA LEU A 381 -14.37 -12.61 13.79
C LEU A 381 -14.05 -12.11 15.20
N LEU A 382 -14.28 -10.82 15.45
CA LEU A 382 -14.10 -10.20 16.77
C LEU A 382 -14.97 -10.88 17.84
N TYR A 383 -16.20 -11.26 17.49
CA TYR A 383 -17.07 -12.02 18.39
C TYR A 383 -16.49 -13.41 18.72
N VAL A 384 -16.02 -14.15 17.71
CA VAL A 384 -15.45 -15.50 17.86
C VAL A 384 -14.17 -15.47 18.71
N ILE A 385 -13.28 -14.51 18.47
CA ILE A 385 -12.06 -14.33 19.27
C ILE A 385 -12.32 -13.62 20.61
N ARG A 386 -13.58 -13.30 20.90
CA ARG A 386 -14.04 -12.61 22.11
C ARG A 386 -13.27 -11.30 22.34
N ALA A 387 -13.14 -10.47 21.32
CA ALA A 387 -12.45 -9.18 21.36
C ALA A 387 -13.42 -8.01 21.09
N GLU A 388 -13.12 -6.84 21.67
CA GLU A 388 -13.79 -5.59 21.31
C GLU A 388 -12.95 -4.81 20.28
N LYS A 389 -13.62 -4.28 19.25
CA LYS A 389 -12.96 -3.43 18.24
C LYS A 389 -12.35 -2.18 18.91
N PRO A 390 -11.08 -1.86 18.64
CA PRO A 390 -10.47 -0.68 19.24
C PRO A 390 -11.00 0.61 18.62
N VAL A 391 -11.12 1.65 19.45
CA VAL A 391 -11.39 3.01 18.94
C VAL A 391 -10.09 3.55 18.34
N PRO A 392 -10.07 3.94 17.06
CA PRO A 392 -8.87 4.47 16.42
C PRO A 392 -8.38 5.75 17.11
N THR A 393 -7.06 5.97 17.12
CA THR A 393 -6.43 7.20 17.65
C THR A 393 -6.15 8.24 16.56
N THR A 394 -6.46 7.91 15.31
CA THR A 394 -6.35 8.84 14.18
C THR A 394 -7.20 10.07 14.48
N SER A 395 -6.73 11.26 14.09
CA SER A 395 -7.28 12.60 14.40
C SER A 395 -7.13 13.15 15.83
N GLU A 396 -7.14 12.32 16.89
CA GLU A 396 -7.05 12.81 18.29
C GLU A 396 -5.91 13.83 18.46
N ARG A 397 -4.75 13.56 17.85
CA ARG A 397 -3.56 14.44 17.89
C ARG A 397 -3.54 15.58 16.89
N PHE A 398 -4.24 15.43 15.77
CA PHE A 398 -4.39 16.50 14.79
C PHE A 398 -5.17 17.66 15.42
N HIS A 399 -6.22 17.33 16.18
CA HIS A 399 -7.00 18.30 16.94
C HIS A 399 -6.26 18.85 18.17
N GLU A 400 -5.51 18.02 18.92
CA GLU A 400 -4.66 18.49 20.03
C GLU A 400 -3.62 19.55 19.61
N LYS A 401 -3.14 19.48 18.36
CA LYS A 401 -2.16 20.44 17.80
C LYS A 401 -2.80 21.58 17.02
N GLY A 402 -4.12 21.75 17.10
CA GLY A 402 -4.84 22.84 16.45
C GLY A 402 -4.75 22.81 14.92
N GLY A 403 -4.75 21.62 14.32
CA GLY A 403 -4.77 21.46 12.86
C GLY A 403 -3.46 21.82 12.14
N ARG A 404 -2.36 21.94 12.88
CA ARG A 404 -1.02 22.23 12.36
C ARG A 404 -0.13 20.99 12.46
N LEU A 405 -0.08 20.21 11.38
CA LEU A 405 0.90 19.13 11.16
C LEU A 405 1.38 19.12 9.70
#